data_AF-A0AAE2Y9J4-F1
#
_entry.id   AF-A0AAE2Y9J4-F1
#
_cell.length_a   1.000
_cell.length_b   1.000
_cell.length_c   1.000
_cell.angle_alpha   90.00
_cell.angle_beta   90.00
_cell.angle_gamma   90.00
#
_symmetry.space_group_name_H-M   'P 1'
#
loop_
_entity.id
_entity.type
_entity.pdbx_description
1 polymer ?
#
loop_
_entity_poly.entity_id
_entity_poly.type
_entity_poly.pdbx_seq_one_letter_code
_entity_poly.pdbx_strand_id
1 'polypeptide(L)'
;MPALNCGINYEIHKDKIIIIKENEHLEIPLSKINCGFIALNTLYIEVENPEDSENKYTYYTLKTDNLVELYRCLSELNIEVLRLYAF
;
A
#
# COMPACT_ATOMS: atom_id res chain seq x y z
N MET A 1 1.54 -13.36 -11.38
CA MET A 1 0.85 -13.84 -10.17
C MET A 1 -0.53 -13.22 -10.18
N PRO A 2 -1.58 -13.93 -9.72
CA PRO A 2 -2.92 -13.36 -9.59
C PRO A 2 -2.92 -12.23 -8.54
N ALA A 3 -3.87 -11.31 -8.67
CA ALA A 3 -4.13 -10.25 -7.69
C ALA A 3 -4.45 -10.89 -6.33
N LEU A 4 -3.76 -10.47 -5.27
CA LEU A 4 -4.10 -10.86 -3.90
C LEU A 4 -4.97 -9.76 -3.30
N ASN A 5 -6.21 -10.11 -2.97
CA ASN A 5 -7.16 -9.21 -2.33
C ASN A 5 -6.86 -9.14 -0.83
N CYS A 6 -5.97 -8.22 -0.46
CA CYS A 6 -5.42 -8.12 0.90
C CYS A 6 -6.25 -7.19 1.82
N GLY A 7 -7.38 -6.65 1.36
CA GLY A 7 -8.24 -5.81 2.21
C GLY A 7 -9.45 -5.19 1.53
N ILE A 8 -10.10 -4.28 2.24
CA ILE A 8 -11.31 -3.61 1.75
C ILE A 8 -10.88 -2.53 0.75
N ASN A 9 -11.33 -2.65 -0.50
CA ASN A 9 -11.19 -1.63 -1.55
C ASN A 9 -9.76 -1.37 -2.05
N TYR A 10 -8.88 -2.37 -2.02
CA TYR A 10 -7.61 -2.32 -2.76
C TYR A 10 -7.09 -3.72 -3.09
N GLU A 11 -6.34 -3.82 -4.18
CA GLU A 11 -5.66 -5.05 -4.61
C GLU A 11 -4.16 -4.80 -4.66
N ILE A 12 -3.38 -5.79 -4.24
CA ILE A 12 -1.92 -5.75 -4.38
C ILE A 12 -1.53 -6.71 -5.51
N HIS A 13 -0.80 -6.15 -6.48
CA HIS A 13 -0.21 -6.85 -7.61
C HIS A 13 1.32 -6.86 -7.49
N LYS A 14 2.00 -7.60 -8.37
CA LYS A 14 3.47 -7.71 -8.35
C LYS A 14 4.20 -6.40 -8.56
N ASP A 15 3.59 -5.47 -9.28
CA ASP A 15 4.20 -4.25 -9.79
C ASP A 15 3.45 -2.98 -9.36
N LYS A 16 2.25 -3.12 -8.78
CA LYS A 16 1.39 -2.01 -8.38
C LYS A 16 0.42 -2.36 -7.25
N ILE A 17 -0.05 -1.35 -6.54
CA ILE A 17 -1.21 -1.40 -5.66
C ILE A 17 -2.35 -0.68 -6.37
N ILE A 18 -3.51 -1.32 -6.47
CA ILE A 18 -4.71 -0.73 -7.07
C ILE A 18 -5.67 -0.38 -5.94
N ILE A 19 -5.98 0.89 -5.75
CA ILE A 19 -7.00 1.34 -4.80
C ILE A 19 -8.33 1.47 -5.55
N ILE A 20 -9.35 0.76 -5.09
CA ILE A 20 -10.68 0.68 -5.71
C ILE A 20 -11.64 1.59 -4.93
N LYS A 21 -11.95 2.78 -5.43
CA LYS A 21 -12.95 3.67 -4.81
C LYS A 21 -14.19 3.72 -5.67
N GLU A 22 -15.31 3.13 -5.24
CA GLU A 22 -16.68 3.17 -5.82
C GLU A 22 -16.83 3.13 -7.36
N ASN A 23 -16.24 4.07 -8.13
CA ASN A 23 -16.20 4.10 -9.59
C ASN A 23 -14.81 4.41 -10.22
N GLU A 24 -13.74 4.47 -9.41
CA GLU A 24 -12.39 4.80 -9.84
C GLU A 24 -11.35 3.78 -9.34
N HIS A 25 -10.42 3.42 -10.21
CA HIS A 25 -9.25 2.62 -9.87
C HIS A 25 -8.01 3.51 -9.90
N LEU A 26 -7.39 3.70 -8.75
CA LEU A 26 -6.10 4.37 -8.66
C LEU A 26 -4.99 3.34 -8.64
N GLU A 27 -4.21 3.27 -9.72
CA GLU A 27 -3.07 2.39 -9.81
C GLU A 27 -1.80 3.10 -9.33
N ILE A 28 -1.17 2.56 -8.29
CA ILE A 28 0.06 3.07 -7.70
C ILE A 28 1.18 2.07 -7.97
N PRO A 29 2.12 2.35 -8.89
CA PRO A 29 3.28 1.51 -9.12
C PRO A 29 4.11 1.37 -7.84
N LEU A 30 4.59 0.16 -7.54
CA LEU A 30 5.46 -0.07 -6.38
C LEU A 30 6.77 0.72 -6.48
N SER A 31 7.24 1.02 -7.70
CA SER A 31 8.42 1.86 -7.93
C SER A 31 8.25 3.31 -7.47
N LYS A 32 7.01 3.77 -7.27
CA LYS A 32 6.72 5.09 -6.71
C LYS A 32 6.55 5.06 -5.20
N ILE A 33 6.48 3.88 -4.57
CA ILE A 33 6.35 3.78 -3.11
C ILE A 33 7.72 3.97 -2.50
N ASN A 34 7.89 5.06 -1.75
CA ASN A 34 9.15 5.33 -1.05
C ASN A 34 9.24 4.48 0.22
N CYS A 35 8.18 4.47 1.02
CA CYS A 35 8.10 3.63 2.21
C CYS A 35 6.66 3.26 2.57
N GLY A 36 6.50 2.26 3.45
CA GLY A 36 5.21 1.90 4.01
C GLY A 36 5.35 1.25 5.39
N PHE A 37 4.33 1.43 6.22
CA PHE A 37 4.28 0.79 7.53
C PHE A 37 2.86 0.32 7.83
N ILE A 38 2.76 -0.70 8.67
CA ILE A 38 1.48 -1.23 9.14
C ILE A 38 1.34 -0.86 10.62
N ALA A 39 0.21 -0.23 10.96
CA ALA A 39 -0.18 0.02 12.34
C ALA A 39 -1.61 -0.46 12.57
N LEU A 40 -1.82 -1.27 13.61
CA LEU A 40 -3.08 -1.95 13.88
C LEU A 40 -3.55 -2.73 12.64
N ASN A 41 -4.65 -2.32 12.02
CA ASN A 41 -5.29 -2.92 10.85
C ASN A 41 -5.22 -2.01 9.61
N THR A 42 -4.19 -1.17 9.54
CA THR A 42 -4.08 -0.14 8.52
C THR A 42 -2.68 -0.13 7.93
N LEU A 43 -2.60 -0.23 6.61
CA LEU A 43 -1.39 0.01 5.83
C LEU A 43 -1.31 1.48 5.46
N TYR A 44 -0.19 2.10 5.81
CA TYR A 44 0.17 3.45 5.40
C TYR A 44 1.26 3.34 4.35
N ILE A 45 1.06 3.96 3.18
CA ILE A 45 2.07 4.02 2.12
C ILE A 45 2.38 5.47 1.77
N GLU A 46 3.65 5.76 1.60
CA GLU A 46 4.17 7.04 1.12
C GLU A 46 4.57 6.87 -0.36
N VAL A 47 3.94 7.64 -1.23
CA VAL A 47 4.12 7.57 -2.68
C VAL A 47 4.78 8.84 -3.16
N GLU A 48 5.92 8.73 -3.83
CA GLU A 48 6.58 9.86 -4.47
C GLU A 48 5.76 10.35 -5.65
N ASN A 49 5.41 11.64 -5.62
CA ASN A 49 4.69 12.30 -6.69
C ASN A 49 5.58 13.37 -7.33
N PRO A 50 6.35 13.01 -8.39
CA PRO A 50 7.30 13.94 -9.00
C PRO A 50 6.63 15.11 -9.72
N GLU A 51 5.31 15.06 -9.93
CA GLU A 51 4.54 16.11 -10.62
C GLU A 51 4.10 17.24 -9.67
N ASP A 52 4.14 17.01 -8.35
CA ASP A 52 3.69 17.97 -7.35
C ASP A 52 4.89 18.64 -6.66
N SER A 53 5.20 19.87 -7.09
CA SER A 53 6.42 20.59 -6.70
C SER A 53 6.39 21.13 -5.26
N GLU A 54 5.24 21.10 -4.58
CA GLU A 54 5.08 21.46 -3.17
C GLU A 54 5.01 20.23 -2.26
N ASN A 55 4.33 19.16 -2.70
CA ASN A 55 4.27 17.90 -1.97
C ASN A 55 4.96 16.77 -2.74
N LYS A 56 6.27 16.62 -2.48
CA LYS A 56 7.07 15.52 -3.03
C LYS A 56 6.47 14.13 -2.78
N TYR A 57 5.68 13.96 -1.71
CA TYR A 57 5.07 12.70 -1.33
C TYR A 57 3.57 12.82 -1.07
N THR A 58 2.82 11.81 -1.53
CA THR A 58 1.39 11.60 -1.27
C THR A 58 1.22 10.39 -0.36
N TYR A 59 0.45 10.53 0.72
CA TYR A 59 0.23 9.46 1.69
C TYR A 59 -1.13 8.79 1.48
N TYR A 60 -1.16 7.47 1.43
CA TYR A 60 -2.40 6.69 1.36
C TYR A 60 -2.57 5.80 2.59
N THR A 61 -3.82 5.70 3.02
CA THR A 61 -4.24 4.91 4.18
C THR A 61 -5.20 3.82 3.73
N LEU A 62 -4.78 2.56 3.83
CA LEU A 62 -5.50 1.38 3.34
C LEU A 62 -5.87 0.48 4.52
N LYS A 63 -7.17 0.31 4.76
CA LYS A 63 -7.66 -0.56 5.85
C LYS A 63 -7.63 -2.02 5.40
N THR A 64 -7.05 -2.89 6.21
CA THR A 64 -7.05 -4.33 6.00
C THR A 64 -7.88 -5.02 7.09
N ASP A 65 -8.69 -5.98 6.69
CA ASP A 65 -9.38 -6.94 7.54
C ASP A 65 -8.59 -8.26 7.68
N ASN A 66 -7.54 -8.44 6.88
CA ASN A 66 -6.68 -9.62 6.88
C ASN A 66 -5.19 -9.25 6.91
N LEU A 67 -4.71 -8.86 8.10
CA LEU A 67 -3.31 -8.52 8.35
C LEU A 67 -2.32 -9.62 7.93
N VAL A 68 -2.68 -10.89 8.15
CA VAL A 68 -1.79 -12.02 7.85
C VAL A 68 -1.50 -12.10 6.35
N GLU A 69 -2.52 -11.94 5.53
CA GLU A 69 -2.40 -11.95 4.08
C GLU A 69 -1.68 -10.71 3.56
N LEU A 70 -1.96 -9.54 4.15
CA LEU A 70 -1.24 -8.31 3.85
C LEU A 70 0.28 -8.45 4.11
N TYR A 71 0.67 -8.97 5.29
CA TYR A 71 2.08 -9.19 5.61
C TYR A 71 2.74 -10.19 4.65
N ARG A 72 2.03 -11.27 4.28
CA ARG A 72 2.54 -12.24 3.31
C ARG A 72 2.77 -11.57 1.95
N CYS A 73 1.80 -10.78 1.49
CA CYS A 73 1.89 -10.09 0.21
C CYS A 73 3.06 -9.10 0.17
N LEU A 74 3.20 -8.24 1.19
CA LEU A 74 4.30 -7.27 1.24
C LEU A 74 5.68 -7.95 1.33
N SER A 75 5.78 -9.08 2.03
CA SER A 75 7.00 -9.89 2.08
C SER A 75 7.35 -10.49 0.72
N GLU A 76 6.37 -10.98 -0.04
CA GLU A 76 6.60 -11.50 -1.40
C GLU A 76 7.05 -10.41 -2.38
N LEU A 77 6.69 -9.15 -2.10
CA LEU A 77 7.04 -7.99 -2.91
C LEU A 77 8.37 -7.34 -2.52
N ASN A 78 9.09 -7.89 -1.53
CA ASN A 78 10.29 -7.30 -0.94
C ASN A 78 10.05 -5.84 -0.46
N ILE A 79 8.83 -5.52 -0.03
CA ILE A 79 8.53 -4.23 0.59
C ILE A 79 8.89 -4.37 2.07
N GLU A 80 9.92 -3.64 2.50
CA GLU A 80 10.35 -3.66 3.89
C GLU A 80 9.34 -2.91 4.76
N VAL A 81 8.51 -3.67 5.50
CA VAL A 81 7.51 -3.09 6.40
C VAL A 81 8.17 -2.75 7.72
N LEU A 82 8.36 -1.46 7.98
CA LEU A 82 8.78 -0.97 9.29
C LEU A 82 7.64 -1.23 10.29
N ARG A 83 7.82 -2.19 11.20
CA ARG A 83 6.87 -2.41 12.31
C ARG A 83 7.08 -1.33 13.37
N LEU A 84 6.21 -0.33 13.39
CA LEU A 84 6.09 0.58 14.51
C LEU A 84 5.19 -0.07 15.58
N TYR A 85 5.81 -0.62 16.62
CA TYR A 85 5.10 -0.97 17.85
C TYR A 85 4.78 0.34 18.60
N ALA A 86 3.59 0.89 18.38
CA ALA A 86 3.05 1.92 19.26
C ALA A 86 2.39 1.22 20.46
N PHE A 87 2.96 1.45 21.65
CA PHE A 87 2.45 0.98 22.94
C PHE A 87 1.19 1.76 23.35
#